data_AF-A0A4S9BH64-F1
#
_entry.id   AF-A0A4S9BH64-F1
#
_cell.length_a   1.000
_cell.length_b   1.000
_cell.length_c   1.000
_cell.angle_alpha   90.00
_cell.angle_beta   90.00
_cell.angle_gamma   90.00
#
_symmetry.space_group_name_H-M   'P 1'
#
loop_
_entity.id
_entity.type
_entity.pdbx_description
1 polymer ?
#
loop_
_entity_poly.entity_id
_entity_poly.type
_entity_poly.pdbx_seq_one_letter_code
_entity_poly.pdbx_strand_id
1 'polypeptide(L)'
;MPVRNYKAPTVEQVDEFIRCIDILPIEQAALVHCGGGKGRAGTFAACYLMARGFGATSTSHDSEQAVCIFPGDAIKLLRHMRPGSIETAEQESFIRDYAQYLISGRQAVPAPATPPDIQESQAPLELEGKLPKAPSIIVCCGVPGSGKSTFASHLTILGYTVISQDELGSRTACLNALSNAMNSGRKILIDRCNPYVEDREQWLAHAFHPSIALCVWFDVDSELCVRRADARTNHPTIAPGRAKKIVHSFTKTFVKPSKKEKFACIARVSSSVAASDLLLRLGVPKGNINHAATGPAEASPNESSSARITGTTTTASTPAERPFIHKFPRTRHLYNAGSATRDDLILTSSDAEAFLDSSDPSITLTIEEKVDGANLGISLDSSGNFKVQNRSHYVNSKSHAQFKKLDKWLEDHYEGLITVLQVDEPGKWILYGEWLFAKHSIHYTSLPDMFLAFDLFDTEQGTFLNREALSTRLSGTNIHQVNDLELPETLNEQSLLDIVRSRQSIYYDGIVEGVYLRRQKDGKTIDRAKIVRSDFIAGDEHWNRRGITPNVVAYE
;
A
#
# COMPACT_ATOMS: atom_id res chain seq x y z
N MET A 1 8.54 -1.58 38.26
CA MET A 1 8.30 -0.13 38.04
C MET A 1 6.89 0.06 37.48
N PRO A 2 6.04 0.96 38.04
CA PRO A 2 4.64 1.07 37.64
C PRO A 2 4.47 1.86 36.33
N VAL A 3 3.96 1.21 35.28
CA VAL A 3 3.55 1.84 34.02
C VAL A 3 2.15 1.35 33.65
N ARG A 4 1.23 2.29 33.38
CA ARG A 4 -0.17 2.00 33.02
C ARG A 4 -0.25 1.15 31.75
N ASN A 5 -1.28 0.31 31.63
CA ASN A 5 -1.44 -0.55 30.46
C ASN A 5 -1.45 0.26 29.14
N TYR A 6 -0.82 -0.27 28.09
CA TYR A 6 -0.67 0.37 26.77
C TYR A 6 0.05 1.73 26.70
N LYS A 7 0.56 2.25 27.83
CA LYS A 7 1.30 3.51 27.90
C LYS A 7 2.82 3.31 27.80
N ALA A 8 3.51 4.37 27.42
CA ALA A 8 4.97 4.46 27.51
C ALA A 8 5.43 4.74 28.95
N PRO A 9 6.66 4.34 29.33
CA PRO A 9 7.29 4.78 30.57
C PRO A 9 7.73 6.25 30.47
N THR A 10 8.21 6.83 31.57
CA THR A 10 8.93 8.12 31.54
C THR A 10 10.44 7.91 31.37
N VAL A 11 11.18 8.96 31.02
CA VAL A 11 12.64 8.93 30.90
C VAL A 11 13.28 8.52 32.23
N GLU A 12 12.81 9.09 33.34
CA GLU A 12 13.31 8.80 34.69
C GLU A 12 13.08 7.33 35.06
N GLN A 13 11.94 6.76 34.64
CA GLN A 13 11.66 5.35 34.86
C GLN A 13 12.63 4.46 34.07
N VAL A 14 12.98 4.84 32.85
CA VAL A 14 13.92 4.06 32.03
C VAL A 14 15.36 4.19 32.53
N ASP A 15 15.78 5.38 32.92
CA ASP A 15 17.12 5.61 33.48
C ASP A 15 17.31 4.82 34.79
N GLU A 16 16.30 4.82 35.66
CA GLU A 16 16.32 4.04 36.89
C GLU A 16 16.30 2.53 36.63
N PHE A 17 15.59 2.08 35.58
CA PHE A 17 15.62 0.69 35.14
C PHE A 17 17.02 0.26 34.65
N ILE A 18 17.66 1.07 33.80
CA ILE A 18 19.01 0.79 33.28
C ILE A 18 20.02 0.77 34.43
N ARG A 19 19.93 1.75 35.35
CA ARG A 19 20.76 1.79 36.55
C ARG A 19 20.60 0.54 37.41
N CYS A 20 19.37 0.03 37.57
CA CYS A 20 19.12 -1.22 38.28
C CYS A 20 19.77 -2.44 37.61
N ILE A 21 19.87 -2.46 36.27
CA ILE A 21 20.53 -3.55 35.55
C ILE A 21 22.06 -3.41 35.63
N ASP A 22 22.59 -2.20 35.47
CA ASP A 22 24.04 -1.93 35.47
C ASP A 22 24.71 -2.28 36.82
N ILE A 23 23.95 -2.31 37.92
CA ILE A 23 24.46 -2.69 39.26
C ILE A 23 24.37 -4.20 39.56
N LEU A 24 23.77 -4.99 38.65
CA LEU A 24 23.68 -6.43 38.87
C LEU A 24 25.06 -7.08 38.71
N PRO A 25 25.44 -8.02 39.57
CA PRO A 25 26.64 -8.82 39.38
C PRO A 25 26.59 -9.55 38.02
N ILE A 26 27.74 -9.69 37.36
CA ILE A 26 27.88 -10.32 36.03
C ILE A 26 27.25 -11.73 35.98
N GLU A 27 27.19 -12.43 37.11
CA GLU A 27 26.62 -13.78 37.21
C GLU A 27 25.10 -13.81 37.44
N GLN A 28 24.44 -12.64 37.51
CA GLN A 28 22.99 -12.54 37.74
C GLN A 28 22.26 -12.06 36.48
N ALA A 29 21.07 -12.62 36.24
CA ALA A 29 20.20 -12.23 35.15
C ALA A 29 18.99 -11.42 35.65
N ALA A 30 18.64 -10.35 34.95
CA ALA A 30 17.42 -9.58 35.19
C ALA A 30 16.26 -10.13 34.35
N LEU A 31 15.12 -10.44 34.98
CA LEU A 31 13.87 -10.73 34.27
C LEU A 31 13.02 -9.46 34.13
N VAL A 32 12.75 -9.05 32.89
CA VAL A 32 11.92 -7.87 32.58
C VAL A 32 10.52 -8.31 32.12
N HIS A 33 9.50 -8.06 32.93
CA HIS A 33 8.11 -8.44 32.62
C HIS A 33 7.07 -7.38 33.00
N CYS A 34 5.88 -7.51 32.41
CA CYS A 34 4.65 -6.81 32.82
C CYS A 34 3.53 -7.84 33.00
N GLY A 35 2.29 -7.41 33.33
CA GLY A 35 1.16 -8.33 33.53
C GLY A 35 0.89 -9.28 32.35
N GLY A 36 1.10 -8.83 31.11
CA GLY A 36 1.08 -9.67 29.89
C GLY A 36 2.46 -9.93 29.29
N GLY A 37 3.52 -9.53 29.97
CA GLY A 37 4.91 -9.71 29.57
C GLY A 37 5.43 -8.86 28.39
N LYS A 38 4.61 -8.40 27.43
CA LYS A 38 5.11 -8.06 26.08
C LYS A 38 5.30 -6.57 25.76
N GLY A 39 4.28 -5.71 25.81
CA GLY A 39 4.40 -4.32 25.30
C GLY A 39 5.34 -3.42 26.09
N ARG A 40 4.96 -3.08 27.33
CA ARG A 40 5.70 -2.11 28.16
C ARG A 40 7.08 -2.61 28.58
N ALA A 41 7.18 -3.90 28.90
CA ALA A 41 8.46 -4.54 29.18
C ALA A 41 9.39 -4.50 27.96
N GLY A 42 8.83 -4.66 26.75
CA GLY A 42 9.55 -4.46 25.51
C GLY A 42 10.07 -3.02 25.32
N THR A 43 9.32 -2.02 25.78
CA THR A 43 9.77 -0.61 25.76
C THR A 43 11.02 -0.39 26.62
N PHE A 44 11.05 -0.94 27.84
CA PHE A 44 12.24 -0.89 28.70
C PHE A 44 13.43 -1.64 28.09
N ALA A 45 13.20 -2.85 27.58
CA ALA A 45 14.24 -3.64 26.92
C ALA A 45 14.83 -2.91 25.69
N ALA A 46 14.00 -2.22 24.92
CA ALA A 46 14.45 -1.46 23.75
C ALA A 46 15.40 -0.34 24.17
N CYS A 47 15.01 0.44 25.18
CA CYS A 47 15.85 1.50 25.71
C CYS A 47 17.18 1.01 26.29
N TYR A 48 17.19 -0.14 26.96
CA TYR A 48 18.43 -0.75 27.44
C TYR A 48 19.35 -1.17 26.28
N LEU A 49 18.81 -1.82 25.25
CA LEU A 49 19.58 -2.19 24.05
C LEU A 49 20.16 -0.98 23.32
N MET A 50 19.42 0.13 23.25
CA MET A 50 19.93 1.38 22.68
C MET A 50 21.06 1.97 23.52
N ALA A 51 21.01 1.85 24.85
CA ALA A 51 21.99 2.44 25.77
C ALA A 51 23.23 1.58 26.05
N ARG A 52 23.15 0.25 25.87
CA ARG A 52 24.18 -0.71 26.27
C ARG A 52 24.54 -1.73 25.18
N GLY A 53 23.70 -1.93 24.17
CA GLY A 53 23.88 -2.98 23.17
C GLY A 53 23.87 -4.38 23.78
N PHE A 54 24.58 -5.33 23.14
CA PHE A 54 24.79 -6.70 23.64
C PHE A 54 26.18 -6.90 24.28
N GLY A 55 27.01 -5.86 24.34
CA GLY A 55 28.35 -5.96 24.92
C GLY A 55 28.28 -6.15 26.43
N ALA A 56 29.09 -7.06 26.97
CA ALA A 56 29.31 -7.14 28.41
C ALA A 56 29.84 -5.80 28.91
N THR A 57 29.38 -5.37 30.08
CA THR A 57 29.81 -4.14 30.77
C THR A 57 31.33 -4.12 30.96
N SER A 58 32.08 -3.69 29.95
CA SER A 58 33.48 -3.34 30.05
C SER A 58 33.55 -1.86 30.40
N THR A 59 33.99 -1.62 31.62
CA THR A 59 34.40 -0.35 32.20
C THR A 59 35.32 0.45 31.27
N SER A 60 34.75 1.40 30.53
CA SER A 60 35.44 2.60 30.04
C SER A 60 34.38 3.64 29.66
N HIS A 61 34.12 4.57 30.57
CA HIS A 61 33.13 5.65 30.41
C HIS A 61 33.57 6.76 29.43
N ASP A 62 34.56 6.51 28.59
CA ASP A 62 35.13 7.47 27.65
C ASP A 62 35.16 6.86 26.24
N SER A 63 34.10 7.08 25.45
CA SER A 63 34.16 7.23 23.98
C SER A 63 32.76 7.36 23.37
N GLU A 64 32.38 8.60 23.03
CA GLU A 64 31.63 9.11 21.86
C GLU A 64 30.40 8.39 21.24
N GLN A 65 29.99 7.18 21.61
CA GLN A 65 28.76 6.56 21.10
C GLN A 65 27.64 6.62 22.14
N ALA A 66 26.81 7.65 22.02
CA ALA A 66 25.65 7.86 22.87
C ALA A 66 24.56 6.78 22.72
N VAL A 67 24.52 6.08 21.57
CA VAL A 67 23.53 5.03 21.25
C VAL A 67 24.24 3.86 20.58
N CYS A 68 24.09 2.65 21.14
CA CYS A 68 24.70 1.42 20.63
C CYS A 68 23.88 0.74 19.53
N ILE A 69 22.55 0.88 19.58
CA ILE A 69 21.60 0.29 18.62
C ILE A 69 20.55 1.36 18.30
N PHE A 70 20.28 1.61 17.02
CA PHE A 70 19.28 2.62 16.63
C PHE A 70 17.84 2.17 16.95
N PRO A 71 16.90 3.09 17.24
CA PRO A 71 15.52 2.79 17.63
C PRO A 71 14.80 1.78 16.73
N GLY A 72 14.94 1.94 15.41
CA GLY A 72 14.28 1.07 14.44
C GLY A 72 14.76 -0.37 14.53
N ASP A 73 16.05 -0.56 14.81
CA ASP A 73 16.68 -1.87 14.87
C ASP A 73 16.47 -2.52 16.24
N ALA A 74 16.47 -1.74 17.32
CA ALA A 74 16.08 -2.22 18.66
C ALA A 74 14.63 -2.74 18.68
N ILE A 75 13.70 -2.02 18.03
CA ILE A 75 12.29 -2.44 17.91
C ILE A 75 12.18 -3.74 17.10
N LYS A 76 12.81 -3.79 15.92
CA LYS A 76 12.80 -4.99 15.06
C LYS A 76 13.38 -6.20 15.76
N LEU A 77 14.52 -6.01 16.43
CA LEU A 77 15.24 -7.07 17.13
C LEU A 77 14.41 -7.64 18.28
N LEU A 78 13.77 -6.79 19.08
CA LEU A 78 12.90 -7.26 20.17
C LEU A 78 11.63 -7.92 19.67
N ARG A 79 11.05 -7.46 18.57
CA ARG A 79 9.89 -8.12 17.94
C ARG A 79 10.28 -9.47 17.35
N HIS A 80 11.50 -9.60 16.84
CA HIS A 80 12.06 -10.85 16.36
C HIS A 80 12.33 -11.84 17.52
N MET A 81 13.06 -11.40 18.55
CA MET A 81 13.39 -12.25 19.71
C MET A 81 12.18 -12.57 20.59
N ARG A 82 11.20 -11.66 20.65
CA ARG A 82 10.01 -11.76 21.50
C ARG A 82 8.79 -11.16 20.79
N PRO A 83 8.08 -11.97 19.98
CA PRO A 83 6.90 -11.53 19.23
C PRO A 83 5.83 -10.90 20.13
N GLY A 84 5.33 -9.74 19.71
CA GLY A 84 4.38 -8.90 20.46
C GLY A 84 5.03 -7.86 21.38
N SER A 85 6.36 -7.75 21.40
CA SER A 85 7.05 -6.66 22.11
C SER A 85 6.73 -5.31 21.47
N ILE A 86 6.50 -4.30 22.32
CA ILE A 86 6.17 -2.91 21.94
C ILE A 86 4.84 -2.87 21.17
N GLU A 87 3.75 -2.63 21.89
CA GLU A 87 2.38 -2.86 21.43
C GLU A 87 1.70 -1.60 20.89
N THR A 88 2.18 -0.40 21.26
CA THR A 88 1.52 0.87 20.89
C THR A 88 2.45 1.85 20.19
N ALA A 89 1.88 2.71 19.35
CA ALA A 89 2.60 3.80 18.70
C ALA A 89 3.21 4.79 19.70
N GLU A 90 2.55 4.97 20.86
CA GLU A 90 3.08 5.77 21.98
C GLU A 90 4.41 5.21 22.50
N GLN A 91 4.52 3.88 22.64
CA GLN A 91 5.74 3.20 23.05
C GLN A 91 6.83 3.29 21.98
N GLU A 92 6.48 3.17 20.69
CA GLU A 92 7.43 3.35 19.60
C GLU A 92 7.97 4.79 19.52
N SER A 93 7.10 5.80 19.72
CA SER A 93 7.50 7.21 19.77
C SER A 93 8.46 7.45 20.91
N PHE A 94 8.11 6.97 22.11
CA PHE A 94 8.95 7.11 23.28
C PHE A 94 10.35 6.51 23.08
N ILE A 95 10.48 5.35 22.40
CA ILE A 95 11.79 4.74 22.09
C ILE A 95 12.62 5.68 21.19
N ARG A 96 12.00 6.34 20.21
CA ARG A 96 12.70 7.30 19.33
C ARG A 96 13.14 8.54 20.12
N ASP A 97 12.26 9.06 20.97
CA ASP A 97 12.53 10.23 21.81
C ASP A 97 13.64 9.93 22.82
N TYR A 98 13.65 8.71 23.39
CA TYR A 98 14.67 8.26 24.32
C TYR A 98 16.04 8.07 23.65
N ALA A 99 16.11 7.62 22.39
CA ALA A 99 17.38 7.64 21.66
C ALA A 99 17.90 9.06 21.43
N GLN A 100 17.01 10.01 21.12
CA GLN A 100 17.39 11.41 20.99
C GLN A 100 17.89 11.99 22.32
N TYR A 101 17.29 11.58 23.46
CA TYR A 101 17.74 11.90 24.81
C TYR A 101 19.15 11.38 25.10
N LEU A 102 19.48 10.17 24.66
CA LEU A 102 20.83 9.63 24.78
C LEU A 102 21.82 10.45 23.93
N ILE A 103 21.47 10.71 22.66
CA ILE A 103 22.28 11.49 21.71
C ILE A 103 22.54 12.91 22.21
N SER A 104 21.58 13.54 22.89
CA SER A 104 21.72 14.89 23.47
C SER A 104 22.56 14.94 24.76
N GLY A 105 23.21 13.84 25.14
CA GLY A 105 23.97 13.78 26.40
C GLY A 105 23.08 13.85 27.63
N ARG A 106 21.88 13.26 27.56
CA ARG A 106 20.88 13.24 28.64
C ARG A 106 20.39 14.62 29.07
N GLN A 107 20.59 15.63 28.23
CA GLN A 107 19.84 16.88 28.35
C GLN A 107 18.39 16.60 27.99
N ALA A 108 17.46 17.14 28.78
CA ALA A 108 16.03 17.05 28.50
C ALA A 108 15.81 17.36 27.02
N VAL A 109 15.28 16.38 26.28
CA VAL A 109 14.94 16.58 24.87
C VAL A 109 14.03 17.80 24.87
N PRO A 110 14.38 18.90 24.16
CA PRO A 110 13.44 19.98 24.01
C PRO A 110 12.17 19.33 23.47
N ALA A 111 11.06 19.44 24.21
CA ALA A 111 9.77 18.96 23.74
C ALA A 111 9.69 19.37 22.26
N PRO A 112 9.45 18.43 21.32
CA PRO A 112 9.41 18.76 19.91
C PRO A 112 8.58 20.01 19.82
N ALA A 113 9.21 21.11 19.35
CA ALA A 113 8.63 22.45 19.44
C ALA A 113 7.16 22.28 19.16
N THR A 114 6.30 22.54 20.17
CA THR A 114 4.87 22.26 20.06
C THR A 114 4.51 22.71 18.67
N PRO A 115 4.13 21.80 17.74
CA PRO A 115 3.87 22.23 16.37
C PRO A 115 2.94 23.42 16.55
N PRO A 116 3.27 24.59 15.96
CA PRO A 116 2.59 25.84 16.27
C PRO A 116 1.11 25.51 16.34
N ASP A 117 0.40 25.99 17.35
CA ASP A 117 -1.02 25.67 17.53
C ASP A 117 -1.75 26.16 16.28
N ILE A 118 -1.79 25.31 15.24
CA ILE A 118 -2.38 25.60 13.96
C ILE A 118 -3.85 25.39 14.27
N GLN A 119 -4.44 26.43 14.81
CA GLN A 119 -5.87 26.50 15.02
C GLN A 119 -6.53 26.39 13.66
N GLU A 120 -7.58 25.57 13.60
CA GLU A 120 -8.36 25.45 12.39
C GLU A 120 -8.94 26.83 12.04
N SER A 121 -8.61 27.31 10.85
CA SER A 121 -9.16 28.55 10.29
C SER A 121 -10.68 28.56 10.45
N GLN A 122 -11.25 29.73 10.75
CA GLN A 122 -12.70 29.95 10.75
C GLN A 122 -13.14 30.77 9.52
N ALA A 123 -12.29 30.82 8.48
CA ALA A 123 -12.55 31.60 7.28
C ALA A 123 -13.88 31.21 6.63
N PRO A 124 -14.66 32.18 6.11
CA PRO A 124 -15.94 31.91 5.48
C PRO A 124 -15.78 31.19 4.14
N LEU A 125 -16.88 30.64 3.64
CA LEU A 125 -16.96 30.05 2.31
C LEU A 125 -16.75 31.12 1.23
N GLU A 126 -15.81 30.89 0.32
CA GLU A 126 -15.61 31.71 -0.87
C GLU A 126 -16.17 31.00 -2.11
N LEU A 127 -16.97 31.71 -2.91
CA LEU A 127 -17.59 31.18 -4.13
C LEU A 127 -17.14 31.99 -5.34
N GLU A 128 -16.60 31.31 -6.34
CA GLU A 128 -16.32 31.88 -7.66
C GLU A 128 -17.37 31.37 -8.65
N GLY A 129 -18.32 32.24 -9.02
CA GLY A 129 -19.46 31.90 -9.87
C GLY A 129 -20.75 31.55 -9.10
N LYS A 130 -21.79 31.15 -9.82
CA LYS A 130 -23.13 30.90 -9.25
C LYS A 130 -23.24 29.45 -8.79
N LEU A 131 -23.37 29.24 -7.48
CA LEU A 131 -23.59 27.92 -6.90
C LEU A 131 -24.89 27.29 -7.45
N PRO A 132 -24.82 26.11 -8.11
CA PRO A 132 -26.01 25.40 -8.54
C PRO A 132 -26.80 24.87 -7.33
N LYS A 133 -28.14 24.91 -7.38
CA LYS A 133 -28.99 24.38 -6.29
C LYS A 133 -28.88 22.86 -6.13
N ALA A 134 -28.68 22.15 -7.24
CA ALA A 134 -28.50 20.70 -7.27
C ALA A 134 -27.48 20.34 -8.36
N PRO A 135 -26.17 20.50 -8.09
CA PRO A 135 -25.12 20.12 -9.04
C PRO A 135 -25.32 18.68 -9.54
N SER A 136 -25.19 18.45 -10.85
CA SER A 136 -25.22 17.09 -11.41
C SER A 136 -23.93 16.33 -11.09
N ILE A 137 -22.82 17.05 -11.03
CA ILE A 137 -21.51 16.54 -10.63
C ILE A 137 -20.82 17.51 -9.67
N ILE A 138 -20.22 16.95 -8.63
CA ILE A 138 -19.35 17.64 -7.68
C ILE A 138 -17.95 17.02 -7.81
N VAL A 139 -16.93 17.85 -8.03
CA VAL A 139 -15.54 17.41 -8.09
C VAL A 139 -14.79 18.02 -6.91
N CYS A 140 -14.44 17.19 -5.92
CA CYS A 140 -13.61 17.61 -4.80
C CYS A 140 -12.14 17.69 -5.25
N CYS A 141 -11.38 18.67 -4.77
CA CYS A 141 -9.93 18.73 -4.94
C CYS A 141 -9.26 19.32 -3.70
N GLY A 142 -8.07 18.84 -3.36
CA GLY A 142 -7.30 19.29 -2.19
C GLY A 142 -6.39 18.17 -1.67
N VAL A 143 -5.42 18.51 -0.83
CA VAL A 143 -4.41 17.56 -0.34
C VAL A 143 -4.98 16.46 0.57
N PRO A 144 -4.32 15.29 0.73
CA PRO A 144 -4.75 14.28 1.70
C PRO A 144 -4.89 14.87 3.11
N GLY A 145 -5.92 14.45 3.87
CA GLY A 145 -6.20 15.01 5.20
C GLY A 145 -7.04 16.31 5.21
N SER A 146 -7.36 16.89 4.05
CA SER A 146 -8.09 18.17 3.95
C SER A 146 -9.60 18.12 4.26
N GLY A 147 -10.20 16.93 4.42
CA GLY A 147 -11.63 16.78 4.78
C GLY A 147 -12.59 16.41 3.64
N LYS A 148 -12.08 16.17 2.42
CA LYS A 148 -12.89 15.79 1.23
C LYS A 148 -13.85 14.62 1.47
N SER A 149 -13.34 13.51 1.99
CA SER A 149 -14.16 12.30 2.23
C SER A 149 -15.23 12.50 3.30
N THR A 150 -14.94 13.31 4.33
CA THR A 150 -15.92 13.70 5.33
C THR A 150 -17.03 14.57 4.72
N PHE A 151 -16.67 15.51 3.86
CA PHE A 151 -17.66 16.30 3.12
C PHE A 151 -18.48 15.42 2.15
N ALA A 152 -17.83 14.47 1.48
CA ALA A 152 -18.47 13.54 0.55
C ALA A 152 -19.52 12.66 1.25
N SER A 153 -19.20 12.14 2.45
CA SER A 153 -20.12 11.27 3.20
C SER A 153 -21.42 12.01 3.57
N HIS A 154 -21.36 13.31 3.86
CA HIS A 154 -22.55 14.11 4.16
C HIS A 154 -23.48 14.30 2.96
N LEU A 155 -22.96 14.25 1.73
CA LEU A 155 -23.76 14.44 0.52
C LEU A 155 -24.46 13.16 0.06
N THR A 156 -24.11 12.00 0.63
CA THR A 156 -24.82 10.73 0.35
C THR A 156 -26.31 10.81 0.68
N ILE A 157 -26.69 11.53 1.74
CA ILE A 157 -28.09 11.71 2.15
C ILE A 157 -28.92 12.47 1.10
N LEU A 158 -28.28 13.26 0.24
CA LEU A 158 -28.92 13.99 -0.86
C LEU A 158 -28.98 13.17 -2.16
N GLY A 159 -28.61 11.89 -2.09
CA GLY A 159 -28.60 10.94 -3.20
C GLY A 159 -27.37 11.03 -4.10
N TYR A 160 -26.28 11.66 -3.65
CA TYR A 160 -25.02 11.63 -4.40
C TYR A 160 -24.38 10.25 -4.33
N THR A 161 -24.04 9.71 -5.50
CA THR A 161 -23.15 8.55 -5.61
C THR A 161 -21.72 9.06 -5.50
N VAL A 162 -21.05 8.70 -4.40
CA VAL A 162 -19.65 9.03 -4.16
C VAL A 162 -18.77 8.04 -4.92
N ILE A 163 -17.85 8.57 -5.71
CA ILE A 163 -16.86 7.82 -6.49
C ILE A 163 -15.50 8.17 -5.91
N SER A 164 -14.93 7.24 -5.15
CA SER A 164 -13.61 7.37 -4.52
C SER A 164 -12.65 6.35 -5.13
N GLN A 165 -11.48 6.82 -5.59
CA GLN A 165 -10.44 5.92 -6.08
C GLN A 165 -9.80 5.12 -4.94
N ASP A 166 -9.77 5.66 -3.73
CA ASP A 166 -9.25 4.93 -2.58
C ASP A 166 -10.13 3.73 -2.23
N GLU A 167 -11.44 3.80 -2.51
CA GLU A 167 -12.39 2.70 -2.34
C GLU A 167 -12.44 1.76 -3.57
N LEU A 168 -12.44 2.32 -4.77
CA LEU A 168 -12.59 1.57 -6.04
C LEU A 168 -11.26 1.03 -6.59
N GLY A 169 -10.12 1.45 -6.02
CA GLY A 169 -8.78 0.93 -6.29
C GLY A 169 -8.11 1.41 -7.57
N SER A 170 -8.85 1.76 -8.62
CA SER A 170 -8.27 2.23 -9.89
C SER A 170 -9.04 3.38 -10.53
N ARG A 171 -8.35 4.16 -11.37
CA ARG A 171 -8.96 5.26 -12.12
C ARG A 171 -10.02 4.77 -13.11
N THR A 172 -9.77 3.63 -13.77
CA THR A 172 -10.71 2.98 -14.67
C THR A 172 -12.00 2.58 -13.95
N ALA A 173 -11.89 2.04 -12.73
CA ALA A 173 -13.06 1.72 -11.91
C ALA A 173 -13.89 2.97 -11.58
N CYS A 174 -13.23 4.11 -11.28
CA CYS A 174 -13.92 5.38 -11.09
C CYS A 174 -14.65 5.88 -12.36
N LEU A 175 -14.03 5.75 -13.54
CA LEU A 175 -14.65 6.16 -14.81
C LEU A 175 -15.85 5.27 -15.19
N ASN A 176 -15.77 3.97 -14.90
CA ASN A 176 -16.89 3.05 -15.07
C ASN A 176 -18.03 3.36 -14.09
N ALA A 177 -17.70 3.62 -12.81
CA ALA A 177 -18.68 4.04 -11.81
C ALA A 177 -19.35 5.36 -12.20
N LEU A 178 -18.58 6.31 -12.74
CA LEU A 178 -19.08 7.59 -13.26
C LEU A 178 -20.08 7.34 -14.40
N SER A 179 -19.69 6.56 -15.39
CA SER A 179 -20.55 6.23 -16.55
C SER A 179 -21.85 5.56 -16.11
N ASN A 180 -21.79 4.59 -15.19
CA ASN A 180 -22.96 3.90 -14.66
C ASN A 180 -23.89 4.83 -13.87
N ALA A 181 -23.33 5.70 -13.03
CA ALA A 181 -24.09 6.67 -12.26
C ALA A 181 -24.79 7.69 -13.18
N MET A 182 -24.11 8.15 -14.24
CA MET A 182 -24.68 9.03 -15.25
C MET A 182 -25.84 8.38 -16.01
N ASN A 183 -25.67 7.14 -16.48
CA ASN A 183 -26.72 6.40 -17.19
C ASN A 183 -27.97 6.18 -16.31
N SER A 184 -27.77 6.09 -15.00
CA SER A 184 -28.84 5.95 -14.01
C SER A 184 -29.47 7.29 -13.58
N GLY A 185 -29.04 8.42 -14.17
CA GLY A 185 -29.52 9.76 -13.83
C GLY A 185 -29.18 10.19 -12.39
N ARG A 186 -28.19 9.56 -11.75
CA ARG A 186 -27.82 9.86 -10.36
C ARG A 186 -26.95 11.12 -10.29
N LYS A 187 -26.99 11.81 -9.14
CA LYS A 187 -26.04 12.88 -8.82
C LYS A 187 -24.70 12.26 -8.44
N ILE A 188 -23.61 12.92 -8.83
CA ILE A 188 -22.28 12.32 -8.77
C ILE A 188 -21.34 13.18 -7.96
N LEU A 189 -20.54 12.56 -7.10
CA LEU A 189 -19.48 13.22 -6.37
C LEU A 189 -18.17 12.46 -6.58
N ILE A 190 -17.13 13.16 -7.04
CA ILE A 190 -15.79 12.62 -7.20
C ILE A 190 -14.96 12.96 -5.95
N ASP A 191 -14.70 11.96 -5.10
CA ASP A 191 -13.88 12.10 -3.89
C ASP A 191 -12.44 11.66 -4.21
N ARG A 192 -11.64 12.62 -4.71
CA ARG A 192 -10.22 12.43 -5.01
C ARG A 192 -9.45 13.72 -4.71
N CYS A 193 -8.12 13.63 -4.60
CA CYS A 193 -7.30 14.84 -4.40
C CYS A 193 -7.29 15.77 -5.61
N ASN A 194 -7.43 15.24 -6.84
CA ASN A 194 -7.48 15.99 -8.10
C ASN A 194 -6.47 17.17 -8.17
N PRO A 195 -5.16 16.89 -7.98
CA PRO A 195 -4.14 17.93 -7.88
C PRO A 195 -3.89 18.68 -9.18
N TYR A 196 -4.15 18.08 -10.34
CA TYR A 196 -3.88 18.70 -11.64
C TYR A 196 -5.16 19.25 -12.30
N VAL A 197 -5.00 20.19 -13.23
CA VAL A 197 -6.10 20.72 -14.05
C VAL A 197 -6.68 19.62 -14.93
N GLU A 198 -5.80 18.80 -15.53
CA GLU A 198 -6.16 17.74 -16.46
C GLU A 198 -6.98 16.63 -15.78
N ASP A 199 -6.76 16.39 -14.48
CA ASP A 199 -7.57 15.44 -13.71
C ASP A 199 -9.04 15.90 -13.66
N ARG A 200 -9.25 17.17 -13.35
CA ARG A 200 -10.58 17.78 -13.20
C ARG A 200 -11.27 17.92 -14.55
N GLU A 201 -10.53 18.34 -15.57
CA GLU A 201 -11.02 18.41 -16.94
C GLU A 201 -11.47 17.03 -17.44
N GLN A 202 -10.73 15.97 -17.15
CA GLN A 202 -11.11 14.63 -17.60
C GLN A 202 -12.42 14.16 -16.96
N TRP A 203 -12.69 14.47 -15.69
CA TRP A 203 -13.99 14.16 -15.08
C TRP A 203 -15.14 14.91 -15.76
N LEU A 204 -14.94 16.20 -16.04
CA LEU A 204 -15.94 17.00 -16.75
C LEU A 204 -16.14 16.51 -18.19
N ALA A 205 -15.06 16.18 -18.91
CA ALA A 205 -15.13 15.67 -20.27
C ALA A 205 -15.88 14.34 -20.35
N HIS A 206 -15.60 13.40 -19.44
CA HIS A 206 -16.35 12.15 -19.34
C HIS A 206 -17.81 12.37 -18.96
N ALA A 207 -18.09 13.42 -18.18
CA ALA A 207 -19.45 13.83 -17.85
C ALA A 207 -20.15 14.66 -18.94
N PHE A 208 -19.54 14.79 -20.13
CA PHE A 208 -20.00 15.65 -21.24
C PHE A 208 -20.14 17.14 -20.88
N HIS A 209 -19.23 17.65 -20.06
CA HIS A 209 -19.12 19.05 -19.64
C HIS A 209 -20.44 19.64 -19.11
N PRO A 210 -20.97 19.10 -17.99
CA PRO A 210 -22.28 19.51 -17.51
C PRO A 210 -22.27 20.98 -17.07
N SER A 211 -23.30 21.73 -17.49
CA SER A 211 -23.43 23.18 -17.26
C SER A 211 -23.60 23.58 -15.80
N ILE A 212 -23.90 22.62 -14.92
CA ILE A 212 -24.10 22.82 -13.47
C ILE A 212 -23.07 22.07 -12.62
N ALA A 213 -21.86 21.84 -13.16
CA ALA A 213 -20.74 21.26 -12.42
C ALA A 213 -20.24 22.17 -11.29
N LEU A 214 -20.00 21.59 -10.12
CA LEU A 214 -19.40 22.28 -8.97
C LEU A 214 -18.01 21.72 -8.68
N CYS A 215 -17.00 22.58 -8.56
CA CYS A 215 -15.71 22.21 -7.98
C CYS A 215 -15.69 22.62 -6.49
N VAL A 216 -15.27 21.71 -5.60
CA VAL A 216 -15.07 22.01 -4.19
C VAL A 216 -13.59 21.91 -3.87
N TRP A 217 -12.95 23.05 -3.69
CA TRP A 217 -11.52 23.16 -3.43
C TRP A 217 -11.26 23.27 -1.92
N PHE A 218 -10.71 22.21 -1.35
CA PHE A 218 -10.26 22.17 0.04
C PHE A 218 -8.88 22.78 0.17
N ASP A 219 -8.85 24.06 0.53
CA ASP A 219 -7.66 24.88 0.72
C ASP A 219 -7.32 24.99 2.22
N VAL A 220 -7.08 23.82 2.82
CA VAL A 220 -6.78 23.69 4.25
C VAL A 220 -5.27 23.65 4.44
N ASP A 221 -4.78 24.29 5.50
CA ASP A 221 -3.35 24.32 5.86
C ASP A 221 -2.73 22.91 5.80
N SER A 222 -1.58 22.80 5.13
CA SER A 222 -0.96 21.50 4.87
C SER A 222 -0.46 20.83 6.15
N GLU A 223 0.00 21.58 7.14
CA GLU A 223 0.49 21.02 8.39
C GLU A 223 -0.67 20.54 9.28
N LEU A 224 -1.83 21.22 9.23
CA LEU A 224 -3.09 20.67 9.78
C LEU A 224 -3.51 19.38 9.07
N CYS A 225 -3.36 19.32 7.74
CA CYS A 225 -3.65 18.11 6.97
C CYS A 225 -2.71 16.94 7.32
N VAL A 226 -1.42 17.20 7.56
CA VAL A 226 -0.45 16.21 8.07
C VAL A 226 -0.91 15.66 9.41
N ARG A 227 -1.22 16.53 10.38
CA ARG A 227 -1.71 16.12 11.71
C ARG A 227 -2.97 15.26 11.60
N ARG A 228 -3.93 15.67 10.77
CA ARG A 228 -5.16 14.91 10.52
C ARG A 228 -4.90 13.55 9.87
N ALA A 229 -3.93 13.46 8.98
CA ALA A 229 -3.59 12.22 8.30
C ALA A 229 -2.79 11.26 9.19
N ASP A 230 -1.86 11.75 10.01
CA ASP A 230 -1.11 10.93 10.97
C ASP A 230 -2.00 10.44 12.14
N ALA A 231 -3.01 11.21 12.54
CA ALA A 231 -3.95 10.82 13.59
C ALA A 231 -5.00 9.77 13.15
N ARG A 232 -5.07 9.43 11.84
CA ARG A 232 -6.03 8.43 11.34
C ARG A 232 -5.54 7.02 11.65
N THR A 233 -6.23 6.36 12.56
CA THR A 233 -6.00 4.94 12.90
C THR A 233 -6.60 3.96 11.89
N ASN A 234 -7.46 4.43 10.96
CA ASN A 234 -8.19 3.62 9.98
C ASN A 234 -8.05 4.18 8.55
N HIS A 235 -6.84 4.18 7.96
CA HIS A 235 -6.68 4.48 6.54
C HIS A 235 -5.98 3.33 5.79
N PRO A 236 -6.54 2.80 4.69
CA PRO A 236 -6.02 1.62 3.99
C PRO A 236 -4.68 1.84 3.24
N THR A 237 -4.21 3.09 3.08
CA THR A 237 -3.13 3.42 2.13
C THR A 237 -1.95 4.21 2.70
N ILE A 238 -1.95 4.60 3.98
CA ILE A 238 -0.85 5.38 4.57
C ILE A 238 -0.45 4.75 5.91
N ALA A 239 0.74 4.14 5.97
CA ALA A 239 1.30 3.65 7.21
C ALA A 239 1.68 4.84 8.14
N PRO A 240 1.56 4.68 9.47
CA PRO A 240 1.93 5.71 10.45
C PRO A 240 3.35 6.25 10.19
N GLY A 241 3.52 7.58 10.22
CA GLY A 241 4.82 8.25 10.00
C GLY A 241 5.18 8.54 8.54
N ARG A 242 4.32 8.21 7.57
CA ARG A 242 4.49 8.59 6.15
C ARG A 242 3.62 9.75 5.69
N ALA A 243 2.66 10.22 6.50
CA ALA A 243 1.69 11.22 6.07
C ALA A 243 2.34 12.56 5.69
N LYS A 244 3.34 13.01 6.46
CA LYS A 244 4.08 14.26 6.19
C LYS A 244 4.68 14.30 4.77
N LYS A 245 5.39 13.25 4.36
CA LYS A 245 6.00 13.18 3.03
C LYS A 245 4.94 13.20 1.92
N ILE A 246 3.84 12.47 2.12
CA ILE A 246 2.76 12.36 1.14
C ILE A 246 2.02 13.68 0.99
N VAL A 247 1.56 14.29 2.08
CA VAL A 247 0.83 15.57 2.06
C VAL A 247 1.70 16.66 1.43
N HIS A 248 2.96 16.79 1.83
CA HIS A 248 3.88 17.78 1.24
C HIS A 248 4.14 17.54 -0.25
N SER A 249 4.21 16.28 -0.69
CA SER A 249 4.31 15.96 -2.11
C SER A 249 3.07 16.47 -2.86
N PHE A 250 1.87 16.22 -2.33
CA PHE A 250 0.63 16.73 -2.94
C PHE A 250 0.55 18.25 -2.93
N THR A 251 0.97 18.93 -1.86
CA THR A 251 1.00 20.40 -1.79
C THR A 251 1.86 21.01 -2.88
N LYS A 252 3.06 20.45 -3.13
CA LYS A 252 3.98 20.94 -4.18
C LYS A 252 3.39 20.82 -5.58
N THR A 253 2.55 19.82 -5.79
CA THR A 253 2.04 19.46 -7.12
C THR A 253 0.63 19.96 -7.38
N PHE A 254 -0.06 20.47 -6.35
CA PHE A 254 -1.44 20.91 -6.43
C PHE A 254 -1.58 22.24 -7.21
N VAL A 255 -2.40 22.22 -8.26
CA VAL A 255 -2.77 23.39 -9.05
C VAL A 255 -4.16 23.85 -8.66
N LYS A 256 -4.24 25.09 -8.15
CA LYS A 256 -5.49 25.77 -7.77
C LYS A 256 -6.51 25.72 -8.93
N PRO A 257 -7.77 25.34 -8.66
CA PRO A 257 -8.80 25.35 -9.70
C PRO A 257 -9.17 26.76 -10.15
N SER A 258 -9.59 26.89 -11.41
CA SER A 258 -9.99 28.16 -12.00
C SER A 258 -11.20 28.04 -12.91
N LYS A 259 -11.91 29.14 -13.15
CA LYS A 259 -13.09 29.17 -14.04
C LYS A 259 -12.81 28.77 -15.49
N LYS A 260 -11.54 28.75 -15.93
CA LYS A 260 -11.13 28.24 -17.26
C LYS A 260 -11.50 26.76 -17.43
N GLU A 261 -11.63 26.02 -16.34
CA GLU A 261 -11.99 24.60 -16.32
C GLU A 261 -13.49 24.35 -16.49
N LYS A 262 -14.29 25.38 -16.81
CA LYS A 262 -15.72 25.29 -17.16
C LYS A 262 -16.65 24.81 -16.03
N PHE A 263 -16.20 24.85 -14.77
CA PHE A 263 -17.11 24.69 -13.63
C PHE A 263 -18.12 25.84 -13.56
N ALA A 264 -19.37 25.54 -13.22
CA ALA A 264 -20.40 26.56 -12.98
C ALA A 264 -20.05 27.41 -11.76
N CYS A 265 -19.53 26.77 -10.72
CA CYS A 265 -19.04 27.39 -9.50
C CYS A 265 -17.81 26.65 -8.98
N ILE A 266 -16.88 27.41 -8.39
CA ILE A 266 -15.78 26.87 -7.59
C ILE A 266 -16.00 27.35 -6.16
N ALA A 267 -16.14 26.42 -5.23
CA ALA A 267 -16.29 26.69 -3.82
C ALA A 267 -14.98 26.41 -3.10
N ARG A 268 -14.32 27.45 -2.58
CA ARG A 268 -13.09 27.31 -1.79
C ARG A 268 -13.48 27.12 -0.32
N VAL A 269 -13.07 25.99 0.22
CA VAL A 269 -13.35 25.51 1.57
C VAL A 269 -12.01 25.42 2.31
N SER A 270 -11.70 26.43 3.11
CA SER A 270 -10.46 26.50 3.91
C SER A 270 -10.67 26.18 5.39
N SER A 271 -11.91 25.90 5.79
CA SER A 271 -12.32 25.66 7.18
C SER A 271 -13.51 24.70 7.28
N SER A 272 -13.73 24.14 8.47
CA SER A 272 -14.95 23.41 8.82
C SER A 272 -16.21 24.29 8.77
N VAL A 273 -16.09 25.59 9.06
CA VAL A 273 -17.19 26.57 8.92
C VAL A 273 -17.60 26.72 7.45
N ALA A 274 -16.64 26.90 6.54
CA ALA A 274 -16.89 26.99 5.11
C ALA A 274 -17.49 25.69 4.55
N ALA A 275 -17.00 24.53 5.01
CA ALA A 275 -17.53 23.23 4.62
C ALA A 275 -19.00 23.08 5.05
N SER A 276 -19.31 23.44 6.30
CA SER A 276 -20.66 23.39 6.86
C SER A 276 -21.62 24.34 6.14
N ASP A 277 -21.19 25.58 5.86
CA ASP A 277 -21.97 26.54 5.08
C ASP A 277 -22.27 26.01 3.67
N LEU A 278 -21.27 25.41 2.99
CA LEU A 278 -21.48 24.83 1.68
C LEU A 278 -22.47 23.65 1.72
N LEU A 279 -22.36 22.75 2.69
CA LEU A 279 -23.31 21.64 2.86
C LEU A 279 -24.74 22.13 3.07
N LEU A 280 -24.92 23.16 3.90
CA LEU A 280 -26.24 23.79 4.11
C LEU A 280 -26.80 24.38 2.82
N ARG A 281 -25.97 25.09 2.04
CA ARG A 281 -26.38 25.68 0.75
C ARG A 281 -26.70 24.62 -0.31
N LEU A 282 -26.08 23.44 -0.23
CA LEU A 282 -26.38 22.28 -1.07
C LEU A 282 -27.62 21.50 -0.61
N GLY A 283 -28.19 21.83 0.56
CA GLY A 283 -29.44 21.28 1.07
C GLY A 283 -29.29 20.18 2.13
N VAL A 284 -28.08 19.97 2.68
CA VAL A 284 -27.88 19.05 3.81
C VAL A 284 -28.57 19.62 5.05
N PRO A 285 -29.44 18.88 5.76
CA PRO A 285 -30.09 19.38 6.98
C PRO A 285 -29.07 19.66 8.08
N LYS A 286 -29.26 20.76 8.84
CA LYS A 286 -28.37 21.19 9.93
C LYS A 286 -28.03 20.06 10.92
N GLY A 287 -29.00 19.21 11.26
CA GLY A 287 -28.81 18.09 12.20
C GLY A 287 -27.81 17.04 11.72
N ASN A 288 -27.60 16.91 10.41
CA ASN A 288 -26.72 15.88 9.83
C ASN A 288 -25.26 16.34 9.66
N ILE A 289 -24.94 17.60 9.96
CA ILE A 289 -23.59 18.16 9.74
C ILE A 289 -22.64 17.87 10.93
N ASN A 290 -23.16 17.45 12.09
CA ASN A 290 -22.37 17.22 13.30
C ASN A 290 -22.14 15.74 13.68
N HIS A 291 -22.69 14.78 12.92
CA HIS A 291 -22.77 13.37 13.35
C HIS A 291 -21.83 12.36 12.64
N ALA A 292 -20.98 12.78 11.69
CA ALA A 292 -20.14 11.82 10.94
C ALA A 292 -18.69 11.69 11.44
N ALA A 293 -18.45 11.93 12.74
CA ALA A 293 -17.15 11.77 13.39
C ALA A 293 -17.14 10.65 14.45
N THR A 294 -17.83 9.55 14.21
CA THR A 294 -17.61 8.26 14.90
C THR A 294 -17.93 7.12 13.93
N GLY A 295 -17.24 5.98 14.07
CA GLY A 295 -17.42 4.79 13.24
C GLY A 295 -18.81 4.14 13.37
N PRO A 296 -18.99 2.91 12.84
CA PRO A 296 -20.31 2.31 12.62
C PRO A 296 -21.08 2.18 13.94
N ALA A 297 -22.40 2.38 13.84
CA ALA A 297 -23.34 2.46 14.93
C ALA A 297 -23.19 1.31 15.96
N GLU A 298 -22.77 1.66 17.18
CA GLU A 298 -23.05 0.86 18.37
C GLU A 298 -24.48 1.20 18.83
N ALA A 299 -25.36 0.19 18.75
CA ALA A 299 -26.66 0.22 19.39
C ALA A 299 -26.46 0.27 20.92
N SER A 300 -27.04 1.26 21.58
CA SER A 300 -27.13 1.29 23.04
C SER A 300 -28.25 0.35 23.54
N PRO A 301 -28.09 -0.27 24.73
CA PRO A 301 -28.99 -1.29 25.23
C PRO A 301 -30.22 -0.69 25.96
N ASN A 302 -31.38 -1.31 25.67
CA ASN A 302 -32.60 -1.50 26.47
C ASN A 302 -33.00 -0.51 27.58
N GLU A 303 -34.29 -0.12 27.54
CA GLU A 303 -35.20 -0.39 28.67
C GLU A 303 -36.66 -0.69 28.22
N SER A 304 -37.16 -1.83 28.72
CA SER A 304 -38.54 -2.30 28.96
C SER A 304 -39.66 -2.07 27.93
N SER A 305 -40.21 -3.16 27.38
CA SER A 305 -41.51 -3.68 27.83
C SER A 305 -41.85 -5.03 27.19
N SER A 306 -42.61 -5.80 27.95
CA SER A 306 -43.03 -7.19 27.81
C SER A 306 -43.96 -7.50 26.62
N ALA A 307 -43.73 -8.61 25.91
CA ALA A 307 -44.76 -9.58 25.53
C ALA A 307 -44.15 -10.85 24.89
N ARG A 308 -44.51 -12.02 25.42
CA ARG A 308 -44.29 -13.35 24.80
C ARG A 308 -45.06 -13.44 23.48
N ILE A 309 -44.47 -13.98 22.40
CA ILE A 309 -45.09 -14.95 21.45
C ILE A 309 -43.96 -15.77 20.77
N THR A 310 -44.29 -17.03 20.51
CA THR A 310 -43.56 -18.23 20.08
C THR A 310 -42.86 -18.23 18.71
N GLY A 311 -41.68 -18.88 18.65
CA GLY A 311 -41.29 -19.88 17.62
C GLY A 311 -40.82 -19.40 16.24
N THR A 312 -39.52 -19.56 15.95
CA THR A 312 -38.92 -20.35 14.84
C THR A 312 -37.44 -19.96 14.64
N THR A 313 -36.56 -20.96 14.71
CA THR A 313 -35.11 -20.79 14.64
C THR A 313 -34.66 -20.73 13.19
N THR A 314 -34.22 -19.56 12.74
CA THR A 314 -33.47 -19.40 11.48
C THR A 314 -32.11 -18.81 11.84
N THR A 315 -31.07 -19.63 11.75
CA THR A 315 -29.67 -19.26 12.02
C THR A 315 -29.17 -18.28 10.95
N ALA A 316 -29.03 -17.00 11.31
CA ALA A 316 -28.35 -16.00 10.50
C ALA A 316 -26.83 -16.07 10.74
N SER A 317 -26.09 -16.28 9.66
CA SER A 317 -24.63 -16.34 9.59
C SER A 317 -23.96 -14.99 9.89
N THR A 318 -22.89 -15.04 10.68
CA THR A 318 -21.94 -13.94 10.97
C THR A 318 -21.33 -13.35 9.68
N PRO A 319 -21.04 -12.02 9.60
CA PRO A 319 -20.38 -11.43 8.43
C PRO A 319 -18.95 -11.96 8.27
N ALA A 320 -18.63 -12.49 7.08
CA ALA A 320 -17.30 -13.04 6.77
C ALA A 320 -16.20 -11.95 6.82
N GLU A 321 -15.14 -12.21 7.58
CA GLU A 321 -13.90 -11.44 7.54
C GLU A 321 -13.33 -11.46 6.10
N ARG A 322 -12.84 -10.32 5.61
CA ARG A 322 -12.17 -10.27 4.30
C ARG A 322 -10.87 -11.07 4.39
N PRO A 323 -10.65 -12.08 3.54
CA PRO A 323 -9.48 -12.93 3.63
C PRO A 323 -8.19 -12.15 3.38
N PHE A 324 -7.19 -12.37 4.22
CA PHE A 324 -5.86 -11.78 4.10
C PHE A 324 -5.15 -12.24 2.81
N ILE A 325 -4.50 -11.31 2.10
CA ILE A 325 -3.81 -11.55 0.84
C ILE A 325 -2.36 -11.08 0.97
N HIS A 326 -1.41 -11.97 0.69
CA HIS A 326 -0.01 -11.61 0.54
C HIS A 326 0.15 -10.89 -0.80
N LYS A 327 0.27 -9.56 -0.82
CA LYS A 327 0.45 -8.84 -2.08
C LYS A 327 1.87 -9.03 -2.60
N PHE A 328 2.02 -9.29 -3.90
CA PHE A 328 3.33 -9.26 -4.53
C PHE A 328 3.95 -7.85 -4.41
N PRO A 329 5.23 -7.72 -4.00
CA PRO A 329 5.86 -6.43 -3.82
C PRO A 329 5.89 -5.59 -5.09
N ARG A 330 5.61 -4.29 -4.95
CA ARG A 330 5.80 -3.35 -6.06
C ARG A 330 7.28 -3.29 -6.45
N THR A 331 7.57 -3.60 -7.71
CA THR A 331 8.93 -3.54 -8.28
C THR A 331 9.28 -2.13 -8.73
N ARG A 332 10.47 -1.66 -8.36
CA ARG A 332 11.00 -0.33 -8.74
C ARG A 332 11.63 -0.38 -10.13
N HIS A 333 11.54 0.72 -10.88
CA HIS A 333 12.33 0.93 -12.08
C HIS A 333 13.80 1.15 -11.68
N LEU A 334 14.70 0.37 -12.29
CA LEU A 334 16.15 0.59 -12.15
C LEU A 334 16.54 1.89 -12.87
N TYR A 335 16.07 2.04 -14.11
CA TYR A 335 16.23 3.23 -14.93
C TYR A 335 14.91 3.62 -15.58
N ASN A 336 14.73 4.91 -15.85
CA ASN A 336 13.60 5.39 -16.62
C ASN A 336 13.98 5.48 -18.10
N ALA A 337 13.65 4.44 -18.87
CA ALA A 337 13.83 4.46 -20.32
C ALA A 337 12.84 5.41 -21.03
N GLY A 338 11.88 6.02 -20.33
CA GLY A 338 10.84 6.89 -20.89
C GLY A 338 9.41 6.34 -20.74
N SER A 339 9.28 5.12 -20.20
CA SER A 339 8.00 4.42 -20.00
C SER A 339 7.48 4.44 -18.57
N ALA A 340 8.27 4.92 -17.61
CA ALA A 340 7.84 5.00 -16.21
C ALA A 340 6.72 6.04 -16.08
N THR A 341 5.60 5.63 -15.48
CA THR A 341 4.48 6.53 -15.16
C THR A 341 4.74 7.27 -13.85
N ARG A 342 3.96 8.32 -13.55
CA ARG A 342 4.07 9.06 -12.27
C ARG A 342 3.83 8.18 -11.03
N ASP A 343 3.15 7.05 -11.20
CA ASP A 343 2.86 6.10 -10.12
C ASP A 343 3.99 5.08 -9.92
N ASP A 344 4.94 4.96 -10.86
CA ASP A 344 6.07 4.03 -10.76
C ASP A 344 7.11 4.52 -9.75
N LEU A 345 7.67 3.57 -8.98
CA LEU A 345 8.80 3.85 -8.11
C LEU A 345 10.07 3.76 -8.95
N ILE A 346 10.95 4.75 -8.89
CA ILE A 346 12.22 4.78 -9.63
C ILE A 346 13.35 4.85 -8.60
N LEU A 347 14.39 4.06 -8.80
CA LEU A 347 15.60 4.15 -7.99
C LEU A 347 16.32 5.49 -8.23
N THR A 348 16.96 6.03 -7.19
CA THR A 348 17.91 7.13 -7.38
C THR A 348 19.16 6.59 -8.08
N SER A 349 19.96 7.46 -8.69
CA SER A 349 21.23 7.04 -9.31
C SER A 349 22.14 6.28 -8.33
N SER A 350 22.24 6.76 -7.09
CA SER A 350 23.03 6.08 -6.04
C SER A 350 22.47 4.70 -5.68
N ASP A 351 21.14 4.55 -5.60
CA ASP A 351 20.52 3.27 -5.28
C ASP A 351 20.62 2.30 -6.47
N ALA A 352 20.60 2.79 -7.70
CA ALA A 352 20.80 1.99 -8.90
C ALA A 352 22.25 1.49 -9.02
N GLU A 353 23.23 2.35 -8.72
CA GLU A 353 24.65 1.97 -8.61
C GLU A 353 24.84 0.91 -7.51
N ALA A 354 24.28 1.15 -6.32
CA ALA A 354 24.33 0.19 -5.23
C ALA A 354 23.61 -1.13 -5.55
N PHE A 355 22.56 -1.09 -6.39
CA PHE A 355 21.85 -2.28 -6.86
C PHE A 355 22.70 -3.14 -7.81
N LEU A 356 23.45 -2.50 -8.70
CA LEU A 356 24.34 -3.18 -9.64
C LEU A 356 25.69 -3.56 -9.04
N ASP A 357 26.03 -3.06 -7.85
CA ASP A 357 27.26 -3.42 -7.15
C ASP A 357 27.35 -4.94 -6.92
N SER A 358 28.41 -5.52 -7.50
CA SER A 358 28.77 -6.93 -7.42
C SER A 358 30.08 -7.14 -6.66
N SER A 359 30.45 -6.20 -5.79
CA SER A 359 31.67 -6.30 -4.95
C SER A 359 31.63 -7.45 -3.95
N ASP A 360 30.44 -7.81 -3.44
CA ASP A 360 30.22 -9.00 -2.61
C ASP A 360 30.05 -10.25 -3.51
N PRO A 361 31.00 -11.20 -3.51
CA PRO A 361 30.93 -12.39 -4.37
C PRO A 361 29.80 -13.36 -3.98
N SER A 362 29.19 -13.19 -2.79
CA SER A 362 28.01 -13.97 -2.39
C SER A 362 26.70 -13.45 -3.01
N ILE A 363 26.73 -12.26 -3.64
CA ILE A 363 25.58 -11.69 -4.33
C ILE A 363 25.69 -12.01 -5.82
N THR A 364 24.66 -12.66 -6.36
CA THR A 364 24.51 -12.86 -7.80
C THR A 364 23.39 -12.00 -8.35
N LEU A 365 23.56 -11.56 -9.60
CA LEU A 365 22.53 -10.85 -10.36
C LEU A 365 21.99 -11.80 -11.43
N THR A 366 20.68 -11.77 -11.66
CA THR A 366 20.06 -12.40 -12.82
C THR A 366 19.20 -11.39 -13.55
N ILE A 367 19.03 -11.61 -14.84
CA ILE A 367 18.15 -10.83 -15.71
C ILE A 367 17.18 -11.78 -16.41
N GLU A 368 15.91 -11.39 -16.44
CA GLU A 368 14.81 -12.21 -16.94
C GLU A 368 13.96 -11.38 -17.88
N GLU A 369 13.35 -12.01 -18.89
CA GLU A 369 12.39 -11.33 -19.75
C GLU A 369 11.17 -10.91 -18.93
N LYS A 370 10.81 -9.63 -19.00
CA LYS A 370 9.55 -9.15 -18.44
C LYS A 370 8.43 -9.44 -19.43
N VAL A 371 7.41 -10.16 -18.97
CA VAL A 371 6.20 -10.47 -19.73
C VAL A 371 5.02 -9.57 -19.32
N ASP A 372 4.14 -9.32 -20.28
CA ASP A 372 3.00 -8.40 -20.20
C ASP A 372 1.70 -9.19 -20.07
N GLY A 373 1.18 -9.28 -18.83
CA GLY A 373 -0.07 -9.98 -18.57
C GLY A 373 -0.75 -9.53 -17.28
N ALA A 374 -1.44 -10.46 -16.65
CA ALA A 374 -2.08 -10.26 -15.36
C ALA A 374 -1.32 -11.00 -14.26
N ASN A 375 -0.74 -10.25 -13.32
CA ASN A 375 -0.10 -10.83 -12.15
C ASN A 375 -1.04 -11.78 -11.38
N LEU A 376 -0.55 -12.97 -11.08
CA LEU A 376 -1.27 -14.03 -10.41
C LEU A 376 -0.39 -14.67 -9.32
N GLY A 377 -0.99 -15.02 -8.19
CA GLY A 377 -0.38 -15.83 -7.14
C GLY A 377 -1.26 -17.04 -6.84
N ILE A 378 -0.65 -18.22 -6.73
CA ILE A 378 -1.32 -19.50 -6.48
C ILE A 378 -0.78 -20.08 -5.19
N SER A 379 -1.68 -20.45 -4.27
CA SER A 379 -1.34 -21.13 -3.02
C SER A 379 -2.38 -22.18 -2.66
N LEU A 380 -2.12 -22.94 -1.60
CA LEU A 380 -3.06 -23.92 -1.04
C LEU A 380 -3.75 -23.34 0.21
N ASP A 381 -5.05 -23.62 0.37
CA ASP A 381 -5.73 -23.45 1.65
C ASP A 381 -5.45 -24.63 2.60
N SER A 382 -5.91 -24.53 3.84
CA SER A 382 -5.72 -25.56 4.86
C SER A 382 -6.39 -26.91 4.52
N SER A 383 -7.26 -26.94 3.51
CA SER A 383 -7.93 -28.13 3.00
C SER A 383 -7.25 -28.68 1.73
N GLY A 384 -6.16 -28.08 1.28
CA GLY A 384 -5.45 -28.47 0.07
C GLY A 384 -6.08 -27.95 -1.23
N ASN A 385 -7.05 -27.03 -1.18
CA ASN A 385 -7.62 -26.45 -2.39
C ASN A 385 -6.79 -25.26 -2.87
N PHE A 386 -6.75 -25.04 -4.18
CA PHE A 386 -6.09 -23.87 -4.74
C PHE A 386 -6.80 -22.56 -4.37
N LYS A 387 -6.01 -21.61 -3.89
CA LYS A 387 -6.36 -20.21 -3.75
C LYS A 387 -5.57 -19.41 -4.77
N VAL A 388 -6.27 -18.77 -5.70
CA VAL A 388 -5.66 -17.96 -6.74
C VAL A 388 -5.98 -16.48 -6.54
N GLN A 389 -4.96 -15.65 -6.44
CA GLN A 389 -5.06 -14.21 -6.20
C GLN A 389 -4.48 -13.41 -7.34
N ASN A 390 -5.15 -12.31 -7.70
CA ASN A 390 -4.50 -11.21 -8.41
C ASN A 390 -3.87 -10.23 -7.40
N ARG A 391 -3.48 -9.03 -7.84
CA ARG A 391 -2.86 -8.01 -6.97
C ARG A 391 -3.73 -7.54 -5.79
N SER A 392 -5.04 -7.74 -5.86
CA SER A 392 -6.01 -7.10 -4.94
C SER A 392 -7.00 -8.06 -4.30
N HIS A 393 -7.35 -9.18 -4.93
CA HIS A 393 -8.37 -10.13 -4.48
C HIS A 393 -8.16 -11.54 -5.05
N TYR A 394 -8.85 -12.53 -4.49
CA TYR A 394 -8.93 -13.88 -5.04
C TYR A 394 -9.80 -13.91 -6.30
N VAL A 395 -9.37 -14.66 -7.31
CA VAL A 395 -10.01 -14.80 -8.63
C VAL A 395 -10.21 -16.26 -9.00
N ASN A 396 -11.15 -16.50 -9.90
CA ASN A 396 -11.44 -17.81 -10.52
C ASN A 396 -11.97 -17.59 -11.95
N SER A 397 -12.33 -18.68 -12.63
CA SER A 397 -12.87 -18.64 -14.00
C SER A 397 -14.09 -17.73 -14.21
N LYS A 398 -14.85 -17.44 -13.15
CA LYS A 398 -16.07 -16.62 -13.19
C LYS A 398 -15.81 -15.15 -12.86
N SER A 399 -14.60 -14.79 -12.41
CA SER A 399 -14.30 -13.43 -11.95
C SER A 399 -14.22 -12.41 -13.08
N HIS A 400 -13.58 -12.77 -14.20
CA HIS A 400 -13.46 -11.92 -15.39
C HIS A 400 -13.17 -12.79 -16.61
N ALA A 401 -13.53 -12.31 -17.81
CA ALA A 401 -13.34 -13.08 -19.05
C ALA A 401 -11.87 -13.46 -19.31
N GLN A 402 -10.91 -12.68 -18.79
CA GLN A 402 -9.48 -13.01 -18.89
C GLN A 402 -9.09 -14.26 -18.06
N PHE A 403 -9.87 -14.61 -17.04
CA PHE A 403 -9.62 -15.78 -16.22
C PHE A 403 -10.44 -16.99 -16.66
N LYS A 404 -11.19 -16.92 -17.76
CA LYS A 404 -12.13 -17.97 -18.18
C LYS A 404 -11.51 -19.38 -18.25
N LYS A 405 -10.24 -19.50 -18.68
CA LYS A 405 -9.51 -20.78 -18.74
C LYS A 405 -8.78 -21.17 -17.43
N LEU A 406 -8.83 -20.34 -16.39
CA LEU A 406 -8.03 -20.51 -15.16
C LEU A 406 -8.32 -21.82 -14.43
N ASP A 407 -9.59 -22.11 -14.12
CA ASP A 407 -9.93 -23.32 -13.34
C ASP A 407 -9.51 -24.60 -14.08
N LYS A 408 -9.71 -24.65 -15.40
CA LYS A 408 -9.24 -25.77 -16.24
C LYS A 408 -7.72 -25.87 -16.27
N TRP A 409 -7.02 -24.73 -16.34
CA TRP A 409 -5.56 -24.70 -16.29
C TRP A 409 -5.03 -25.24 -14.95
N LEU A 410 -5.66 -24.89 -13.82
CA LEU A 410 -5.30 -25.43 -12.51
C LEU A 410 -5.49 -26.94 -12.43
N GLU A 411 -6.58 -27.47 -13.02
CA GLU A 411 -6.82 -28.91 -13.12
C GLU A 411 -5.74 -29.62 -13.96
N ASP A 412 -5.38 -29.05 -15.12
CA ASP A 412 -4.36 -29.62 -16.01
C ASP A 412 -2.94 -29.59 -15.42
N HIS A 413 -2.69 -28.69 -14.48
CA HIS A 413 -1.40 -28.49 -13.80
C HIS A 413 -1.42 -28.95 -12.34
N TYR A 414 -2.46 -29.70 -11.93
CA TYR A 414 -2.66 -30.10 -10.54
C TYR A 414 -1.42 -30.76 -9.94
N GLU A 415 -0.89 -31.80 -10.58
CA GLU A 415 0.29 -32.55 -10.12
C GLU A 415 1.54 -31.67 -9.98
N GLY A 416 1.78 -30.78 -10.95
CA GLY A 416 2.88 -29.82 -10.90
C GLY A 416 2.70 -28.82 -9.76
N LEU A 417 1.49 -28.30 -9.58
CA LEU A 417 1.18 -27.29 -8.56
C LEU A 417 1.28 -27.86 -7.14
N ILE A 418 0.77 -29.07 -6.87
CA ILE A 418 0.89 -29.68 -5.53
C ILE A 418 2.33 -30.04 -5.17
N THR A 419 3.15 -30.39 -6.18
CA THR A 419 4.59 -30.62 -6.02
C THR A 419 5.31 -29.31 -5.68
N VAL A 420 5.02 -28.25 -6.43
CA VAL A 420 5.65 -26.93 -6.25
C VAL A 420 5.23 -26.29 -4.93
N LEU A 421 3.94 -26.35 -4.59
CA LEU A 421 3.36 -25.73 -3.41
C LEU A 421 3.48 -26.59 -2.14
N GLN A 422 3.99 -27.82 -2.26
CA GLN A 422 4.15 -28.79 -1.17
C GLN A 422 2.84 -29.00 -0.41
N VAL A 423 1.98 -29.88 -0.93
CA VAL A 423 0.65 -30.17 -0.36
C VAL A 423 0.66 -30.57 1.12
N ASP A 424 1.77 -31.11 1.63
CA ASP A 424 1.95 -31.45 3.05
C ASP A 424 2.14 -30.22 3.96
N GLU A 425 2.42 -29.05 3.39
CA GLU A 425 2.60 -27.77 4.10
C GLU A 425 1.66 -26.67 3.54
N PRO A 426 0.32 -26.85 3.63
CA PRO A 426 -0.64 -25.95 3.00
C PRO A 426 -0.51 -24.51 3.52
N GLY A 427 -0.46 -23.55 2.59
CA GLY A 427 -0.36 -22.11 2.89
C GLY A 427 1.06 -21.58 3.10
N LYS A 428 2.07 -22.46 3.17
CA LYS A 428 3.48 -22.06 3.29
C LYS A 428 4.01 -21.38 2.02
N TRP A 429 3.62 -21.89 0.85
CA TRP A 429 4.16 -21.42 -0.42
C TRP A 429 3.12 -20.67 -1.25
N ILE A 430 3.57 -19.59 -1.90
CA ILE A 430 2.80 -18.87 -2.92
C ILE A 430 3.64 -18.78 -4.18
N LEU A 431 3.19 -19.47 -5.24
CA LEU A 431 3.79 -19.39 -6.57
C LEU A 431 3.23 -18.17 -7.30
N TYR A 432 4.10 -17.19 -7.57
CA TYR A 432 3.76 -16.03 -8.37
C TYR A 432 4.20 -16.19 -9.82
N GLY A 433 3.35 -15.72 -10.71
CA GLY A 433 3.60 -15.70 -12.14
C GLY A 433 2.73 -14.68 -12.86
N GLU A 434 2.87 -14.66 -14.18
CA GLU A 434 2.07 -13.84 -15.06
C GLU A 434 1.06 -14.72 -15.81
N TRP A 435 -0.22 -14.35 -15.72
CA TRP A 435 -1.29 -14.98 -16.47
C TRP A 435 -1.43 -14.33 -17.86
N LEU A 436 -1.32 -15.13 -18.89
CA LEU A 436 -1.08 -14.71 -20.28
C LEU A 436 -2.14 -15.26 -21.25
N PHE A 437 -3.30 -15.69 -20.76
CA PHE A 437 -4.40 -16.14 -21.63
C PHE A 437 -4.82 -15.09 -22.67
N ALA A 438 -4.76 -13.81 -22.30
CA ALA A 438 -5.31 -12.71 -23.06
C ALA A 438 -4.22 -11.70 -23.44
N LYS A 439 -4.29 -11.11 -24.64
CA LYS A 439 -3.42 -10.02 -25.09
C LYS A 439 -3.61 -8.76 -24.25
N HIS A 440 -2.65 -8.41 -23.39
CA HIS A 440 -2.68 -7.10 -22.75
C HIS A 440 -2.28 -6.00 -23.76
N SER A 441 -1.00 -5.68 -23.85
CA SER A 441 -0.45 -4.76 -24.85
C SER A 441 0.27 -5.57 -25.94
N ILE A 442 1.00 -6.61 -25.55
CA ILE A 442 1.68 -7.55 -26.47
C ILE A 442 0.77 -8.73 -26.80
N HIS A 443 0.69 -9.06 -28.09
CA HIS A 443 0.05 -10.31 -28.55
C HIS A 443 1.12 -11.38 -28.67
N TYR A 444 1.12 -12.32 -27.74
CA TYR A 444 2.07 -13.41 -27.75
C TYR A 444 1.61 -14.52 -28.70
N THR A 445 2.54 -15.03 -29.51
CA THR A 445 2.27 -16.01 -30.57
C THR A 445 2.93 -17.36 -30.31
N SER A 446 3.82 -17.46 -29.32
CA SER A 446 4.69 -18.62 -29.08
C SER A 446 4.87 -18.90 -27.59
N LEU A 447 3.84 -18.71 -26.77
CA LEU A 447 3.93 -19.01 -25.33
C LEU A 447 4.07 -20.51 -25.09
N PRO A 448 4.89 -20.96 -24.13
CA PRO A 448 4.91 -22.38 -23.77
C PRO A 448 3.62 -22.79 -23.05
N ASP A 449 2.97 -21.87 -22.34
CA ASP A 449 1.71 -22.08 -21.62
C ASP A 449 1.04 -20.73 -21.24
N MET A 450 -0.19 -20.77 -20.71
CA MET A 450 -0.98 -19.61 -20.29
C MET A 450 -0.52 -18.97 -18.97
N PHE A 451 0.41 -19.58 -18.25
CA PHE A 451 1.00 -19.05 -17.02
C PHE A 451 2.51 -19.22 -17.03
N LEU A 452 3.24 -18.16 -16.70
CA LEU A 452 4.69 -18.20 -16.53
C LEU A 452 5.05 -17.84 -15.09
N ALA A 453 5.63 -18.80 -14.36
CA ALA A 453 6.12 -18.60 -13.00
C ALA A 453 7.35 -17.69 -12.98
N PHE A 454 7.45 -16.80 -12.00
CA PHE A 454 8.62 -15.94 -11.82
C PHE A 454 9.12 -15.84 -10.37
N ASP A 455 8.31 -16.22 -9.37
CA ASP A 455 8.71 -16.15 -7.96
C ASP A 455 8.00 -17.23 -7.14
N LEU A 456 8.67 -17.71 -6.10
CA LEU A 456 8.06 -18.55 -5.06
C LEU A 456 8.34 -17.96 -3.70
N PHE A 457 7.27 -17.65 -2.98
CA PHE A 457 7.30 -16.96 -1.69
C PHE A 457 7.05 -17.93 -0.54
N ASP A 458 7.95 -17.91 0.44
CA ASP A 458 7.81 -18.58 1.73
C ASP A 458 7.08 -17.64 2.71
N THR A 459 5.86 -18.00 3.09
CA THR A 459 5.03 -17.18 3.99
C THR A 459 5.49 -17.22 5.44
N GLU A 460 6.22 -18.25 5.85
CA GLU A 460 6.75 -18.41 7.21
C GLU A 460 8.01 -17.56 7.40
N GLN A 461 8.92 -17.62 6.43
CA GLN A 461 10.16 -16.85 6.46
C GLN A 461 9.97 -15.41 5.95
N GLY A 462 8.91 -15.15 5.19
CA GLY A 462 8.67 -13.86 4.57
C GLY A 462 9.68 -13.53 3.47
N THR A 463 10.24 -14.55 2.81
CA THR A 463 11.31 -14.42 1.81
C THR A 463 10.94 -15.09 0.50
N PHE A 464 11.54 -14.63 -0.60
CA PHE A 464 11.41 -15.26 -1.91
C PHE A 464 12.61 -16.15 -2.18
N LEU A 465 12.37 -17.32 -2.77
CA LEU A 465 13.45 -18.14 -3.29
C LEU A 465 14.21 -17.38 -4.39
N ASN A 466 15.47 -17.75 -4.58
CA ASN A 466 16.24 -17.30 -5.73
C ASN A 466 15.78 -18.04 -7.00
N ARG A 467 16.28 -17.60 -8.17
CA ARG A 467 15.82 -18.12 -9.47
C ARG A 467 16.13 -19.61 -9.63
N GLU A 468 17.33 -20.03 -9.21
CA GLU A 468 17.79 -21.42 -9.33
C GLU A 468 16.97 -22.38 -8.45
N ALA A 469 16.65 -21.99 -7.22
CA ALA A 469 15.81 -22.79 -6.34
C ALA A 469 14.37 -22.89 -6.86
N LEU A 470 13.84 -21.84 -7.49
CA LEU A 470 12.57 -21.93 -8.20
C LEU A 470 12.66 -22.88 -9.41
N SER A 471 13.70 -22.77 -10.24
CA SER A 471 13.92 -23.68 -11.36
C SER A 471 13.99 -25.14 -10.91
N THR A 472 14.73 -25.40 -9.81
CA THR A 472 14.80 -26.72 -9.18
C THR A 472 13.42 -27.20 -8.71
N ARG A 473 12.60 -26.30 -8.13
CA ARG A 473 11.24 -26.63 -7.67
C ARG A 473 10.28 -26.93 -8.84
N LEU A 474 10.47 -26.28 -9.99
CA LEU A 474 9.65 -26.49 -11.19
C LEU A 474 10.13 -27.67 -12.04
N SER A 475 11.35 -28.15 -11.83
CA SER A 475 11.94 -29.27 -12.57
C SER A 475 11.07 -30.52 -12.50
N GLY A 476 10.76 -31.11 -13.66
CA GLY A 476 9.89 -32.27 -13.78
C GLY A 476 8.39 -31.96 -13.76
N THR A 477 7.99 -30.68 -13.60
CA THR A 477 6.60 -30.24 -13.73
C THR A 477 6.32 -29.72 -15.14
N ASN A 478 5.04 -29.54 -15.47
CA ASN A 478 4.57 -28.86 -16.68
C ASN A 478 4.43 -27.34 -16.50
N ILE A 479 4.94 -26.77 -15.40
CA ILE A 479 4.84 -25.33 -15.15
C ILE A 479 6.12 -24.64 -15.62
N HIS A 480 5.96 -23.69 -16.53
CA HIS A 480 7.08 -22.99 -17.15
C HIS A 480 7.49 -21.74 -16.36
N GLN A 481 8.79 -21.53 -16.21
CA GLN A 481 9.37 -20.31 -15.64
C GLN A 481 9.56 -19.24 -16.74
N VAL A 482 9.49 -17.96 -16.39
CA VAL A 482 9.89 -16.87 -17.29
C VAL A 482 11.34 -17.04 -17.77
N ASN A 483 11.60 -16.66 -19.02
CA ASN A 483 12.88 -16.83 -19.71
C ASN A 483 14.00 -16.04 -19.02
N ASP A 484 15.13 -16.68 -18.77
CA ASP A 484 16.36 -15.99 -18.41
C ASP A 484 17.00 -15.37 -19.63
N LEU A 485 17.67 -14.26 -19.39
CA LEU A 485 18.50 -13.59 -20.37
C LEU A 485 19.93 -13.61 -19.86
N GLU A 486 20.88 -13.65 -20.79
CA GLU A 486 22.28 -13.46 -20.46
C GLU A 486 22.51 -12.02 -20.01
N LEU A 487 23.26 -11.85 -18.91
CA LEU A 487 23.75 -10.55 -18.49
C LEU A 487 24.77 -10.01 -19.49
N PRO A 488 24.84 -8.68 -19.68
CA PRO A 488 25.89 -8.09 -20.51
C PRO A 488 27.26 -8.24 -19.83
N GLU A 489 28.33 -8.33 -20.63
CA GLU A 489 29.71 -8.44 -20.12
C GLU A 489 30.08 -7.27 -19.19
N THR A 490 29.64 -6.07 -19.54
CA THR A 490 29.75 -4.88 -18.69
C THR A 490 28.37 -4.51 -18.18
N LEU A 491 28.21 -4.47 -16.85
CA LEU A 491 26.93 -4.18 -16.22
C LEU A 491 26.82 -2.69 -15.86
N ASN A 492 26.14 -1.93 -16.71
CA ASN A 492 25.85 -0.51 -16.49
C ASN A 492 24.51 -0.10 -17.13
N GLU A 493 24.09 1.15 -16.89
CA GLU A 493 22.82 1.68 -17.43
C GLU A 493 22.69 1.48 -18.94
N GLN A 494 23.71 1.86 -19.70
CA GLN A 494 23.67 1.79 -21.16
C GLN A 494 23.51 0.34 -21.65
N SER A 495 24.31 -0.59 -21.13
CA SER A 495 24.24 -2.01 -21.50
C SER A 495 22.86 -2.63 -21.24
N LEU A 496 22.21 -2.25 -20.13
CA LEU A 496 20.90 -2.76 -19.76
C LEU A 496 19.78 -2.12 -20.59
N LEU A 497 19.90 -0.84 -20.92
CA LEU A 497 18.99 -0.16 -21.85
C LEU A 497 19.11 -0.76 -23.26
N ASP A 498 20.29 -1.16 -23.69
CA ASP A 498 20.51 -1.76 -25.01
C ASP A 498 19.88 -3.15 -25.13
N ILE A 499 19.89 -3.96 -24.05
CA ILE A 499 19.12 -5.22 -23.99
C ILE A 499 17.64 -4.93 -24.22
N VAL A 500 17.07 -3.98 -23.49
CA VAL A 500 15.64 -3.64 -23.57
C VAL A 500 15.24 -3.06 -24.93
N ARG A 501 16.18 -2.41 -25.65
CA ARG A 501 15.94 -1.83 -26.98
C ARG A 501 16.06 -2.82 -28.13
N SER A 502 16.76 -3.94 -27.96
CA SER A 502 17.15 -4.79 -29.09
C SER A 502 16.88 -6.29 -28.91
N ARG A 503 16.76 -6.78 -27.66
CA ARG A 503 16.56 -8.19 -27.38
C ARG A 503 15.20 -8.64 -27.91
N GLN A 504 15.21 -9.64 -28.80
CA GLN A 504 13.99 -10.29 -29.26
C GLN A 504 13.41 -11.16 -28.16
N SER A 505 12.09 -11.11 -28.00
CA SER A 505 11.34 -12.01 -27.14
C SER A 505 11.35 -13.42 -27.73
N ILE A 506 11.36 -14.43 -26.87
CA ILE A 506 11.16 -15.81 -27.32
C ILE A 506 9.66 -16.16 -27.46
N TYR A 507 8.77 -15.30 -26.96
CA TYR A 507 7.33 -15.58 -26.89
C TYR A 507 6.52 -14.97 -28.04
N TYR A 508 7.12 -14.09 -28.85
CA TYR A 508 6.50 -13.51 -30.04
C TYR A 508 7.54 -12.87 -30.98
N ASP A 509 7.13 -12.54 -32.20
CA ASP A 509 7.95 -11.81 -33.16
C ASP A 509 8.02 -10.32 -32.81
N GLY A 510 8.93 -9.98 -31.90
CA GLY A 510 9.19 -8.60 -31.49
C GLY A 510 10.15 -8.48 -30.30
N ILE A 511 10.48 -7.24 -29.95
CA ILE A 511 11.41 -6.92 -28.86
C ILE A 511 10.76 -7.24 -27.51
N VAL A 512 11.53 -7.62 -26.49
CA VAL A 512 11.01 -7.80 -25.12
C VAL A 512 10.25 -6.54 -24.63
N GLU A 513 9.26 -6.71 -23.76
CA GLU A 513 8.60 -5.58 -23.08
C GLU A 513 9.61 -4.78 -22.24
N GLY A 514 10.52 -5.54 -21.63
CA GLY A 514 11.45 -5.07 -20.64
C GLY A 514 12.17 -6.25 -20.02
N VAL A 515 12.88 -5.96 -18.95
CA VAL A 515 13.64 -6.96 -18.20
C VAL A 515 13.40 -6.80 -16.71
N TYR A 516 13.49 -7.92 -16.01
CA TYR A 516 13.46 -8.00 -14.57
C TYR A 516 14.85 -8.37 -14.07
N LEU A 517 15.40 -7.59 -13.14
CA LEU A 517 16.69 -7.86 -12.51
C LEU A 517 16.46 -8.29 -11.05
N ARG A 518 17.19 -9.32 -10.62
CA ARG A 518 17.16 -9.82 -9.24
C ARG A 518 18.54 -9.85 -8.64
N ARG A 519 18.68 -9.33 -7.42
CA ARG A 519 19.82 -9.60 -6.55
C ARG A 519 19.50 -10.80 -5.68
N GLN A 520 20.41 -11.75 -5.65
CA GLN A 520 20.23 -13.03 -4.99
C GLN A 520 21.40 -13.29 -4.06
N LYS A 521 21.13 -13.83 -2.87
CA LYS A 521 22.13 -14.21 -1.87
C LYS A 521 21.58 -15.35 -1.03
N ASP A 522 22.43 -16.33 -0.71
CA ASP A 522 22.10 -17.46 0.16
C ASP A 522 20.78 -18.18 -0.23
N GLY A 523 20.59 -18.43 -1.53
CA GLY A 523 19.38 -19.10 -2.05
C GLY A 523 18.10 -18.26 -2.05
N LYS A 524 18.18 -16.95 -1.76
CA LYS A 524 17.03 -16.05 -1.67
C LYS A 524 17.14 -14.85 -2.60
N THR A 525 16.00 -14.31 -3.04
CA THR A 525 15.94 -12.99 -3.70
C THR A 525 15.93 -11.88 -2.64
N ILE A 526 16.95 -11.03 -2.61
CA ILE A 526 17.14 -9.97 -1.62
C ILE A 526 16.70 -8.58 -2.12
N ASP A 527 16.77 -8.32 -3.42
CA ASP A 527 16.25 -7.10 -4.04
C ASP A 527 15.85 -7.36 -5.50
N ARG A 528 15.03 -6.47 -6.06
CA ARG A 528 14.50 -6.58 -7.42
C ARG A 528 14.23 -5.23 -8.06
N ALA A 529 14.50 -5.14 -9.35
CA ALA A 529 14.20 -3.97 -10.15
C ALA A 529 13.74 -4.37 -11.55
N LYS A 530 13.07 -3.46 -12.26
CA LYS A 530 12.65 -3.65 -13.65
C LYS A 530 13.17 -2.53 -14.53
N ILE A 531 13.32 -2.81 -15.82
CA ILE A 531 13.45 -1.79 -16.86
C ILE A 531 12.41 -2.14 -17.91
N VAL A 532 11.66 -1.13 -18.38
CA VAL A 532 10.60 -1.31 -19.39
C VAL A 532 10.98 -0.45 -20.58
N ARG A 533 10.85 -0.95 -21.81
CA ARG A 533 11.24 -0.19 -23.00
C ARG A 533 10.43 1.09 -23.16
N SER A 534 11.02 2.10 -23.79
CA SER A 534 10.51 3.48 -23.84
C SER A 534 9.20 3.64 -24.61
N ASP A 535 9.04 2.85 -25.68
CA ASP A 535 7.90 2.83 -26.60
C ASP A 535 6.77 1.90 -26.12
N PHE A 536 6.99 1.19 -25.02
CA PHE A 536 5.96 0.35 -24.42
C PHE A 536 5.00 1.19 -23.60
N ILE A 537 3.77 1.30 -24.10
CA ILE A 537 2.65 1.89 -23.37
C ILE A 537 1.88 0.74 -22.74
N ALA A 538 1.96 0.64 -21.41
CA ALA A 538 1.16 -0.32 -20.66
C ALA A 538 -0.32 0.07 -20.74
N GLY A 539 -1.11 -0.71 -21.48
CA GLY A 539 -2.57 -0.68 -21.42
C GLY A 539 -3.26 -0.22 -22.70
N ASP A 540 -4.05 -1.14 -23.26
CA ASP A 540 -5.37 -0.86 -23.79
C ASP A 540 -6.34 -1.84 -23.09
N GLU A 541 -6.72 -1.57 -21.83
CA GLU A 541 -7.83 -2.28 -21.15
C GLU A 541 -9.20 -1.88 -21.74
N HIS A 542 -9.31 -1.91 -23.07
CA HIS A 542 -10.55 -1.71 -23.82
C HIS A 542 -11.22 -3.05 -24.20
N TRP A 543 -11.07 -4.07 -23.35
CA TRP A 543 -11.77 -5.36 -23.45
C TRP A 543 -13.30 -5.19 -23.60
N ASN A 544 -13.85 -4.15 -22.97
CA ASN A 544 -15.29 -3.88 -22.93
C ASN A 544 -15.89 -3.39 -24.27
N ARG A 545 -15.09 -3.08 -25.31
CA ARG A 545 -15.61 -2.69 -26.63
C ARG A 545 -15.28 -3.68 -27.77
N ARG A 546 -14.23 -4.50 -27.64
CA ARG A 546 -13.73 -5.37 -28.73
C ARG A 546 -13.65 -6.87 -28.40
N GLY A 547 -13.96 -7.27 -27.17
CA GLY A 547 -13.79 -8.66 -26.72
C GLY A 547 -12.33 -8.98 -26.38
N ILE A 548 -12.09 -10.19 -25.84
CA ILE A 548 -10.74 -10.66 -25.51
C ILE A 548 -10.09 -11.31 -26.73
N THR A 549 -8.89 -10.87 -27.08
CA THR A 549 -7.99 -11.56 -28.00
C THR A 549 -7.11 -12.53 -27.20
N PRO A 550 -7.26 -13.85 -27.36
CA PRO A 550 -6.37 -14.82 -26.72
C PRO A 550 -4.95 -14.73 -27.30
N ASN A 551 -3.95 -14.93 -26.44
CA ASN A 551 -2.59 -15.24 -26.91
C ASN A 551 -2.52 -16.69 -27.44
N VAL A 552 -1.49 -17.02 -28.20
CA VAL A 552 -1.27 -18.35 -28.75
C VAL A 552 -0.25 -19.10 -27.90
N VAL A 553 -0.63 -20.32 -27.48
CA VAL A 553 0.26 -21.28 -26.84
C VAL A 553 0.83 -22.19 -27.93
N ALA A 554 2.14 -22.44 -27.93
CA ALA A 554 2.88 -23.12 -29.00
C ALA A 554 2.43 -24.58 -29.27
N TYR A 555 1.55 -25.14 -28.43
CA TYR A 555 1.02 -26.49 -28.56
C TYR A 555 -0.47 -26.53 -29.00
N GLU A 556 -1.10 -25.39 -29.33
CA GLU A 556 -2.46 -25.31 -29.91
C GLU A 556 -2.46 -25.25 -31.45
#